data_AF-A0AAW8KJI5-F1
#
_entry.id   AF-A0AAW8KJI5-F1
#
_cell.length_a   1.000
_cell.length_b   1.000
_cell.length_c   1.000
_cell.angle_alpha   90.00
_cell.angle_beta   90.00
_cell.angle_gamma   90.00
#
_symmetry.space_group_name_H-M   'P 1'
#
loop_
_entity.id
_entity.type
_entity.pdbx_description
1 polymer ?
#
loop_
_entity_poly.entity_id
_entity_poly.type
_entity_poly.pdbx_seq_one_letter_code
_entity_poly.pdbx_strand_id
1 'polypeptide(L)'
;NALWIPGSDHASIATEVKVVEKIRKEEGLEKEDLGREEFLKRVWDWKEEFGGKITQQCRKLGDSCDWEKERFTMDEGCNKAVKEFFVRLY
;
A
#
# COMPACT_ATOMS: atom_id res chain seq x y z
N ASN A 1 30.11 -3.46 -4.05
CA ASN A 1 29.05 -2.45 -3.89
C ASN A 1 27.74 -3.19 -3.69
N ALA A 2 26.95 -2.86 -2.67
CA ALA A 2 25.66 -3.50 -2.39
C ALA A 2 24.55 -2.45 -2.52
N LEU A 3 23.46 -2.80 -3.21
CA LEU A 3 22.28 -1.94 -3.36
C LEU A 3 21.06 -2.70 -2.86
N TRP A 4 20.43 -2.18 -1.81
CA TRP A 4 19.19 -2.71 -1.25
C TRP A 4 18.10 -1.64 -1.40
N ILE A 5 17.11 -1.92 -2.24
CA ILE A 5 15.99 -1.01 -2.49
C ILE A 5 14.81 -1.45 -1.61
N PRO A 6 14.35 -0.62 -0.65
CA PRO A 6 13.17 -0.94 0.14
C PRO A 6 11.89 -0.72 -0.67
N GLY A 7 10.82 -1.42 -0.28
CA GLY A 7 9.50 -1.14 -0.82
C GLY A 7 8.37 -1.79 -0.04
N SER A 8 7.17 -1.29 -0.27
CA SER A 8 5.93 -1.79 0.33
C SER A 8 4.94 -2.26 -0.73
N ASP A 9 4.14 -3.26 -0.36
CA ASP A 9 3.06 -3.78 -1.20
C ASP A 9 1.72 -3.24 -0.75
N HIS A 10 0.90 -2.79 -1.71
CA HIS A 10 -0.49 -2.41 -1.51
C HIS A 10 -1.38 -3.57 -1.04
N ALA A 11 -0.99 -4.81 -1.33
CA ALA A 11 -1.60 -6.04 -0.81
C ALA A 11 -3.13 -6.10 -0.94
N SER A 12 -3.67 -5.54 -2.03
CA SER A 12 -5.10 -5.33 -2.37
C SER A 12 -6.09 -6.01 -1.40
N ILE A 13 -6.37 -7.31 -1.58
CA ILE A 13 -7.38 -8.06 -0.82
C ILE A 13 -7.08 -8.05 0.69
N ALA A 14 -5.82 -8.18 1.11
CA ALA A 14 -5.45 -8.18 2.52
C ALA A 14 -5.68 -6.81 3.16
N THR A 15 -5.36 -5.73 2.45
CA THR A 15 -5.63 -4.35 2.89
C THR A 15 -7.13 -4.10 2.95
N GLU A 16 -7.88 -4.53 1.95
CA GLU A 16 -9.34 -4.42 1.92
C GLU A 16 -9.99 -5.09 3.13
N VAL A 17 -9.62 -6.34 3.44
CA VAL A 17 -10.16 -7.06 4.60
C VAL A 17 -9.90 -6.28 5.90
N LYS A 18 -8.69 -5.72 6.08
CA LYS A 18 -8.36 -4.94 7.29
C LYS A 18 -9.14 -3.64 7.40
N VAL A 19 -9.33 -2.94 6.28
CA VAL A 19 -10.11 -1.69 6.22
C VAL A 19 -11.58 -1.96 6.50
N VAL A 20 -12.17 -3.00 5.89
CA VAL A 20 -13.56 -3.41 6.15
C VAL A 20 -13.75 -3.84 7.61
N GLU A 21 -12.82 -4.62 8.17
CA GLU A 21 -12.84 -4.99 9.59
C GLU A 21 -12.79 -3.76 10.51
N LYS A 22 -11.99 -2.74 10.18
CA LYS A 22 -11.91 -1.48 10.93
C LYS A 22 -13.24 -0.72 10.87
N ILE A 23 -13.76 -0.50 9.66
CA ILE A 23 -15.02 0.21 9.41
C ILE A 23 -16.17 -0.45 10.19
N ARG A 24 -16.31 -1.78 10.07
CA ARG A 24 -17.36 -2.51 10.78
C ARG A 24 -17.24 -2.37 12.30
N LYS A 25 -16.01 -2.37 12.84
CA LYS A 25 -15.77 -2.26 14.29
C LYS A 25 -15.97 -0.84 14.83
N GLU A 26 -15.56 0.18 14.09
CA GLU A 26 -15.54 1.58 14.55
C GLU A 26 -16.85 2.32 14.21
N GLU A 27 -17.44 2.03 13.06
CA GLU A 27 -18.60 2.76 12.52
C GLU A 27 -19.85 1.87 12.41
N GLY A 28 -19.72 0.54 12.49
CA GLY A 28 -20.84 -0.38 12.33
C GLY A 28 -21.39 -0.45 10.90
N LEU A 29 -20.65 0.09 9.93
CA LEU A 29 -21.02 0.09 8.51
C LEU A 29 -20.44 -1.12 7.78
N GLU A 30 -21.08 -1.50 6.68
CA GLU A 30 -20.57 -2.49 5.74
C GLU A 30 -19.90 -1.81 4.53
N LYS A 31 -19.11 -2.57 3.77
CA LYS A 31 -18.41 -2.04 2.58
C LYS A 31 -19.40 -1.51 1.55
N GLU A 32 -20.53 -2.20 1.41
CA GLU A 32 -21.60 -1.90 0.46
C GLU A 32 -22.25 -0.54 0.73
N ASP A 33 -22.21 -0.05 1.98
CA ASP A 33 -22.80 1.22 2.39
C ASP A 33 -21.97 2.44 1.95
N LEU A 34 -20.65 2.26 1.76
CA LEU A 34 -19.70 3.36 1.54
C LEU A 34 -19.55 3.75 0.07
N GLY A 35 -19.96 2.90 -0.87
CA GLY A 35 -19.67 3.13 -2.29
C GLY A 35 -18.16 3.13 -2.60
N ARG A 36 -17.81 3.19 -3.89
CA ARG A 36 -16.43 2.98 -4.34
C ARG A 36 -15.47 4.10 -3.90
N GLU A 37 -15.87 5.36 -4.05
CA GLU A 37 -14.97 6.50 -3.84
C GLU A 37 -14.59 6.65 -2.36
N GLU A 38 -15.57 6.60 -1.46
CA GLU A 38 -15.30 6.69 -0.02
C GLU A 38 -14.49 5.48 0.44
N PHE A 39 -14.84 4.26 -0.02
CA PHE A 39 -14.05 3.07 0.32
C PHE A 39 -12.57 3.22 -0.11
N LEU A 40 -12.32 3.69 -1.33
CA LEU A 40 -10.95 3.93 -1.81
C LEU A 40 -10.22 4.97 -0.97
N LYS A 41 -10.91 6.02 -0.52
CA LYS A 41 -10.33 7.02 0.38
C LYS A 41 -9.91 6.39 1.71
N ARG A 42 -10.76 5.56 2.32
CA ARG A 42 -10.43 4.84 3.57
C ARG A 42 -9.23 3.91 3.40
N VAL A 43 -9.11 3.25 2.25
CA VAL A 43 -7.95 2.39 1.93
C VAL A 43 -6.67 3.22 1.83
N TRP A 44 -6.72 4.40 1.20
CA TRP A 44 -5.57 5.31 1.15
C TRP A 44 -5.20 5.84 2.54
N ASP A 45 -6.17 6.23 3.36
CA ASP A 45 -5.94 6.69 4.73
C ASP A 45 -5.27 5.59 5.57
N TRP A 46 -5.71 4.34 5.43
CA TRP A 46 -5.07 3.19 6.06
C TRP A 46 -3.62 3.01 5.58
N LYS A 47 -3.37 3.11 4.26
CA LYS A 47 -2.01 3.01 3.72
C LYS A 47 -1.10 4.09 4.30
N GLU A 48 -1.56 5.34 4.42
CA GLU A 48 -0.74 6.41 4.98
C GLU A 48 -0.45 6.18 6.48
N GLU A 49 -1.45 5.72 7.24
CA GLU A 49 -1.29 5.43 8.66
C GLU A 49 -0.31 4.27 8.93
N PHE A 50 -0.42 3.16 8.19
CA PHE A 50 0.36 1.95 8.44
C PHE A 50 1.65 1.85 7.62
N GLY A 51 1.67 2.37 6.39
CA GLY A 51 2.86 2.41 5.55
C GLY A 51 3.99 3.21 6.20
N GLY A 52 3.67 4.38 6.75
CA GLY A 52 4.66 5.18 7.49
C GLY A 52 5.21 4.46 8.73
N LYS A 53 4.38 3.69 9.44
CA LYS A 53 4.80 2.93 10.63
C LYS A 53 5.80 1.83 10.30
N ILE A 54 5.56 1.06 9.23
CA ILE A 54 6.45 -0.04 8.80
C ILE A 54 7.84 0.50 8.45
N THR A 55 7.90 1.54 7.62
CA THR A 55 9.18 2.16 7.22
C THR A 55 9.91 2.74 8.43
N GLN A 56 9.21 3.34 9.39
CA GLN A 56 9.81 3.81 10.64
C GLN A 56 10.37 2.67 11.51
N GLN A 57 9.69 1.52 11.57
CA GLN A 57 10.18 0.35 12.30
C GLN A 57 11.48 -0.18 11.69
N CYS A 58 11.53 -0.37 10.37
CA CYS A 58 12.74 -0.80 9.67
C CYS A 58 13.92 0.16 9.91
N ARG A 59 13.69 1.48 9.85
CA ARG A 59 14.71 2.49 10.19
C ARG A 59 15.20 2.37 11.64
N LYS A 60 14.30 2.11 12.59
CA LYS A 60 14.66 1.92 14.01
C LYS A 60 15.46 0.64 14.25
N LEU A 61 15.23 -0.40 13.45
CA LEU A 61 15.99 -1.66 13.51
C LEU A 61 17.40 -1.55 12.91
N GLY A 62 17.70 -0.45 12.20
CA GLY A 62 19.01 -0.20 11.62
C GLY A 62 19.15 -0.72 10.18
N ASP A 63 18.05 -0.91 9.46
CA ASP A 63 18.07 -1.33 8.06
C ASP A 63 18.83 -0.31 7.19
N SER A 64 19.94 -0.74 6.60
CA SER A 64 20.87 0.08 5.82
C SER A 64 20.50 0.22 4.33
N CYS A 65 19.21 0.10 4.01
CA CYS A 65 18.71 0.18 2.65
C CYS A 65 18.71 1.62 2.10
N ASP A 66 18.62 1.74 0.77
CA ASP A 66 18.56 3.02 0.05
C ASP A 66 17.15 3.60 0.13
N TRP A 67 16.90 4.30 1.24
CA TRP A 67 15.64 4.95 1.55
C TRP A 67 15.19 6.02 0.53
N GLU A 68 16.11 6.59 -0.24
CA GLU A 68 15.77 7.57 -1.29
C GLU A 68 15.11 6.89 -2.50
N LYS A 69 15.30 5.57 -2.64
CA LYS A 69 14.74 4.75 -3.72
C LYS A 69 13.56 3.90 -3.28
N GLU A 70 12.94 4.21 -2.14
CA GLU A 70 11.78 3.48 -1.63
C GLU A 70 10.65 3.39 -2.69
N ARG A 71 10.09 2.19 -2.86
CA ARG A 71 9.03 1.92 -3.84
C ARG A 71 7.72 1.50 -3.19
N PHE A 72 6.62 1.77 -3.89
CA PHE A 72 5.30 1.28 -3.54
C PHE A 72 4.64 0.68 -4.78
N THR A 73 4.01 -0.47 -4.67
CA THR A 73 3.47 -1.19 -5.84
C THR A 73 2.43 -0.41 -6.65
N MET A 74 1.76 0.58 -6.04
CA MET A 74 0.82 1.49 -6.71
C MET A 74 1.43 2.86 -7.03
N ASP A 75 2.76 3.03 -6.90
CA ASP A 75 3.45 4.25 -7.34
C ASP A 75 3.47 4.37 -8.87
N GLU A 76 3.79 5.57 -9.36
CA GLU A 76 3.79 5.86 -10.80
C GLU A 76 4.74 4.95 -11.60
N GLY A 77 5.90 4.60 -11.04
CA GLY A 77 6.89 3.77 -11.70
C GLY A 77 6.45 2.31 -11.81
N CYS A 78 5.98 1.73 -10.72
CA CYS A 78 5.45 0.37 -10.66
C CYS A 78 4.21 0.23 -11.55
N ASN A 79 3.28 1.20 -11.53
CA ASN A 79 2.10 1.18 -12.38
C ASN A 79 2.45 1.21 -13.88
N LYS A 80 3.43 2.03 -14.28
CA LYS A 80 3.93 2.04 -15.66
C LYS A 80 4.53 0.69 -16.06
N ALA A 81 5.33 0.09 -15.18
CA ALA A 81 5.95 -1.20 -15.43
C ALA A 81 4.92 -2.33 -15.62
N VAL A 82 3.89 -2.38 -14.76
CA VAL A 82 2.80 -3.37 -14.87
C VAL A 82 2.02 -3.18 -16.16
N LYS A 83 1.66 -1.93 -16.50
CA LYS A 83 0.90 -1.62 -17.72
C LYS A 83 1.67 -1.99 -18.99
N GLU A 84 2.95 -1.62 -19.06
CA GLU A 84 3.85 -1.96 -20.16
C GLU A 84 3.91 -3.48 -20.35
N PHE A 85 4.13 -4.22 -19.26
CA PHE A 85 4.25 -5.68 -19.34
C PHE A 85 2.94 -6.34 -19.74
N PHE A 86 1.80 -5.86 -19.22
CA PHE A 86 0.49 -6.33 -19.62
C PHE A 86 0.23 -6.13 -21.12
N VAL A 87 0.54 -4.93 -21.65
CA VAL A 87 0.39 -4.63 -23.09
C VAL A 87 1.31 -5.50 -23.95
N ARG A 88 2.52 -5.83 -23.50
CA ARG A 88 3.44 -6.71 -24.24
C ARG A 88 2.98 -8.17 -24.33
N LEU A 89 2.19 -8.63 -23.36
CA LEU A 89 1.72 -10.01 -23.31
C LEU A 89 0.43 -10.25 -24.12
N TYR A 90 -0.24 -9.18 -24.57
CA TYR A 90 -1.50 -9.24 -25.31
C TYR A 90 -1.31 -8.80 -26.76
#